data_AF-A0A3C0GD76-F1
#
_entry.id   AF-A0A3C0GD76-F1
#
_cell.length_a   1.000
_cell.length_b   1.000
_cell.length_c   1.000
_cell.angle_alpha   90.00
_cell.angle_beta   90.00
_cell.angle_gamma   90.00
#
_symmetry.space_group_name_H-M   'P 1'
#
loop_
_entity.id
_entity.type
_entity.pdbx_description
1 polymer ?
#
loop_
_entity_poly.entity_id
_entity_poly.type
_entity_poly.pdbx_seq_one_letter_code
_entity_poly.pdbx_strand_id
1 'polypeptide(L)'
;QKFYNINVVDIAIEYSKDKRPFLENSEVQFNISHSNDFIVCAFTSHGGIGVDVEKISNVEINDFRLQFSKSEYDNMVGSLHVQEKFFEFWTQKEAVLKAYGTGLNVALDSI
;
A
#
# COMPACT_ATOMS: atom_id res chain seq x y z
N GLN A 1 4.33 -6.82 -22.14
CA GLN A 1 4.94 -7.90 -21.33
C GLN A 1 3.80 -8.76 -20.81
N LYS A 2 3.78 -10.08 -21.09
CA LYS A 2 2.79 -10.99 -20.49
C LYS A 2 3.42 -11.60 -19.24
N PHE A 3 2.96 -11.17 -18.07
CA PHE A 3 3.36 -11.79 -16.82
C PHE A 3 2.41 -12.95 -16.51
N TYR A 4 2.95 -14.05 -15.96
CA TYR A 4 2.19 -15.19 -15.43
C TYR A 4 1.28 -15.98 -16.40
N ASN A 5 1.41 -15.76 -17.72
CA ASN A 5 0.69 -16.51 -18.77
C ASN A 5 -0.84 -16.60 -18.59
N ILE A 6 -1.44 -15.61 -17.92
CA ILE A 6 -2.90 -15.54 -17.68
C ILE A 6 -3.57 -14.98 -18.94
N ASN A 7 -4.63 -15.65 -19.41
CA ASN A 7 -5.49 -15.12 -20.46
C ASN A 7 -6.52 -14.16 -19.85
N VAL A 8 -6.44 -12.88 -20.21
CA VAL A 8 -7.25 -11.80 -19.60
C VAL A 8 -8.75 -11.97 -19.85
N VAL A 9 -9.13 -12.72 -20.89
CA VAL A 9 -10.53 -12.92 -21.30
C VAL A 9 -11.31 -13.81 -20.32
N ASP A 10 -10.61 -14.64 -19.53
CA ASP A 10 -11.21 -15.62 -18.61
C ASP A 10 -10.95 -15.28 -17.13
N ILE A 11 -10.55 -14.05 -16.83
CA ILE A 11 -10.27 -13.62 -15.45
C ILE A 11 -11.56 -13.14 -14.79
N ALA A 12 -12.06 -13.90 -13.83
CA ALA A 12 -13.04 -13.42 -12.86
C ALA A 12 -12.33 -12.75 -11.68
N ILE A 13 -12.74 -11.52 -11.35
CA ILE A 13 -12.29 -10.82 -10.14
C ILE A 13 -13.37 -10.99 -9.08
N GLU A 14 -12.99 -11.56 -7.95
CA GLU A 14 -13.84 -11.67 -6.77
C GLU A 14 -13.28 -10.82 -5.62
N TYR A 15 -14.05 -10.71 -4.54
CA TYR A 15 -13.69 -9.92 -3.37
C TYR A 15 -13.74 -10.76 -2.10
N SER A 16 -12.71 -10.68 -1.28
CA SER A 16 -12.70 -11.29 0.05
C SER A 16 -13.74 -10.62 0.96
N LYS A 17 -13.96 -11.19 2.15
CA LYS A 17 -14.84 -10.58 3.17
C LYS A 17 -14.41 -9.15 3.53
N ASP A 18 -13.11 -8.87 3.46
CA ASP A 18 -12.52 -7.56 3.73
C ASP A 18 -12.49 -6.65 2.49
N LYS A 19 -13.25 -7.00 1.45
CA LYS A 19 -13.36 -6.29 0.16
C LYS A 19 -12.04 -6.19 -0.61
N ARG A 20 -11.08 -7.08 -0.33
CA ARG A 20 -9.84 -7.17 -1.10
C ARG A 20 -10.09 -7.93 -2.41
N PRO A 21 -9.80 -7.36 -3.58
CA PRO A 21 -9.99 -8.05 -4.84
C PRO A 21 -8.95 -9.17 -5.02
N PHE A 22 -9.34 -10.28 -5.63
CA PHE A 22 -8.47 -11.38 -6.00
C PHE A 22 -8.92 -12.03 -7.32
N LEU A 23 -8.03 -12.78 -7.95
CA LEU A 23 -8.32 -13.51 -9.19
C LEU A 23 -8.88 -14.89 -8.83
N GLU A 24 -10.11 -15.19 -9.27
CA GLU A 24 -10.72 -16.50 -9.07
C GLU A 24 -9.88 -17.58 -9.77
N ASN A 25 -9.73 -18.76 -9.14
CA ASN A 25 -9.01 -19.91 -9.70
C ASN A 25 -7.54 -19.61 -10.12
N SER A 26 -6.87 -18.66 -9.47
CA SER A 26 -5.48 -18.30 -9.73
C SER A 26 -4.61 -18.35 -8.47
N GLU A 27 -3.36 -18.79 -8.61
CA GLU A 27 -2.33 -18.62 -7.57
C GLU A 27 -1.74 -17.20 -7.56
N VAL A 28 -2.02 -16.41 -8.60
CA VAL A 28 -1.52 -15.03 -8.68
C VAL A 28 -2.37 -14.13 -7.79
N GLN A 29 -1.70 -13.49 -6.85
CA GLN A 29 -2.25 -12.42 -6.04
C GLN A 29 -1.90 -11.08 -6.65
N PHE A 30 -2.75 -10.09 -6.42
CA PHE A 30 -2.46 -8.71 -6.77
C PHE A 30 -2.90 -7.74 -5.69
N ASN A 31 -2.35 -6.53 -5.77
CA ASN A 31 -2.82 -5.39 -5.04
C ASN A 31 -2.75 -4.15 -5.95
N ILE A 32 -3.70 -3.25 -5.77
CA ILE A 32 -3.84 -2.05 -6.59
C ILE A 32 -3.94 -0.84 -5.67
N SER A 33 -3.29 0.25 -6.06
CA SER A 33 -3.46 1.57 -5.44
C SER A 33 -3.54 2.63 -6.52
N HIS A 34 -4.16 3.75 -6.20
CA HIS A 34 -4.28 4.88 -7.12
C HIS A 34 -4.26 6.19 -6.35
N SER A 35 -3.63 7.21 -6.92
CA SER A 35 -3.63 8.56 -6.37
C SER A 35 -3.47 9.58 -7.50
N ASN A 36 -4.46 10.47 -7.62
CA ASN A 36 -4.68 11.33 -8.77
C ASN A 36 -4.60 10.57 -10.11
N ASP A 37 -3.65 10.96 -10.97
CA ASP A 37 -3.50 10.48 -12.34
C ASP A 37 -2.72 9.14 -12.41
N PHE A 38 -2.27 8.62 -11.27
CA PHE A 38 -1.51 7.37 -11.21
C PHE A 38 -2.35 6.22 -10.67
N ILE A 39 -2.24 5.09 -11.36
CA ILE A 39 -2.69 3.78 -10.90
C ILE A 39 -1.47 2.87 -10.91
N VAL A 40 -1.23 2.18 -9.80
CA VAL A 40 -0.20 1.16 -9.66
C VAL A 40 -0.85 -0.17 -9.32
N CYS A 41 -0.40 -1.23 -9.97
CA CYS A 41 -0.83 -2.59 -9.67
C CYS A 41 0.41 -3.48 -9.57
N ALA A 42 0.48 -4.26 -8.50
CA ALA A 42 1.56 -5.19 -8.24
C ALA A 42 1.02 -6.63 -8.20
N PHE A 43 1.79 -7.57 -8.70
CA PHE A 43 1.42 -8.98 -8.81
C PHE A 43 2.50 -9.87 -8.18
N THR A 44 2.09 -10.98 -7.57
CA THR A 44 2.98 -12.04 -7.10
C THR A 44 2.34 -13.41 -7.27
N SER A 45 3.15 -14.45 -7.48
CA SER A 45 2.75 -15.85 -7.35
C SER A 45 3.08 -16.45 -5.97
N HIS A 46 3.73 -15.69 -5.09
CA HIS A 46 4.20 -16.16 -3.79
C HIS A 46 4.05 -15.10 -2.70
N GLY A 47 3.56 -15.50 -1.52
CA GLY A 47 3.40 -14.61 -0.36
C GLY A 47 2.31 -13.55 -0.55
N GLY A 48 2.13 -12.71 0.47
CA GLY A 48 1.23 -11.56 0.39
C GLY A 48 1.88 -10.40 -0.36
N ILE A 49 1.06 -9.61 -1.07
CA ILE A 49 1.51 -8.42 -1.79
C ILE A 49 0.69 -7.18 -1.45
N GLY A 50 1.36 -6.04 -1.32
CA GLY A 50 0.73 -4.75 -1.15
C GLY A 50 1.53 -3.69 -1.89
N VAL A 51 0.83 -2.74 -2.48
CA VAL A 51 1.42 -1.59 -3.15
C VAL A 51 0.63 -0.35 -2.77
N ASP A 52 1.34 0.76 -2.63
CA ASP A 52 0.72 2.03 -2.38
C ASP A 52 1.36 3.14 -3.22
N VAL A 53 0.56 4.13 -3.58
CA VAL A 53 1.01 5.33 -4.28
C VAL A 53 0.21 6.49 -3.74
N GLU A 54 0.90 7.56 -3.39
CA GLU A 54 0.26 8.78 -2.91
C GLU A 54 0.84 10.02 -3.59
N LYS A 55 -0.02 11.00 -3.87
CA LYS A 55 0.42 12.30 -4.33
C LYS A 55 0.92 13.09 -3.13
N ILE A 56 2.16 13.53 -3.21
CA ILE A 56 2.72 14.45 -2.22
C ILE A 56 1.91 15.74 -2.22
N SER A 57 1.39 16.09 -1.05
CA SER A 57 0.65 17.32 -0.78
C SER A 57 1.02 17.88 0.60
N ASN A 58 0.48 19.03 0.97
CA ASN A 58 0.65 19.52 2.33
C ASN A 58 -0.28 18.77 3.28
N VAL A 59 0.28 18.16 4.33
CA VAL A 59 -0.46 17.58 5.43
C VAL A 59 0.01 18.15 6.78
N GLU A 60 -0.89 18.18 7.75
CA GLU A 60 -0.59 18.52 9.14
C GLU A 60 0.05 17.32 9.84
N ILE A 61 1.38 17.27 9.82
CA ILE A 61 2.18 16.11 10.29
C ILE A 61 1.86 15.69 11.72
N ASN A 62 1.51 16.65 12.59
CA ASN A 62 1.18 16.38 13.99
C ASN A 62 -0.07 15.52 14.15
N ASP A 63 -1.03 15.58 13.21
CA ASP A 63 -2.26 14.78 13.26
C ASP A 63 -1.96 13.28 13.12
N PHE A 64 -0.82 12.95 12.52
CA PHE A 64 -0.38 11.58 12.24
C PHE A 64 0.71 11.09 13.20
N ARG A 65 0.99 11.82 14.29
CA ARG A 65 2.11 11.50 15.20
C ARG A 65 2.04 10.06 15.73
N LEU A 66 0.85 9.55 16.02
CA LEU A 66 0.67 8.22 16.61
C LEU A 66 0.83 7.08 15.59
N GLN A 67 0.94 7.39 14.30
CA GLN A 67 1.10 6.42 13.22
C GLN A 67 2.57 6.15 12.89
N PHE A 68 3.50 6.89 13.51
CA PHE A 68 4.93 6.73 13.30
C PHE A 68 5.64 6.41 14.60
N SER A 69 6.65 5.54 14.50
CA SER A 69 7.62 5.35 15.56
C SER A 69 8.32 6.68 15.87
N LYS A 70 8.90 6.78 17.07
CA LYS A 70 9.65 7.98 17.47
C LYS A 70 10.77 8.31 16.46
N SER A 71 11.52 7.31 16.01
CA SER A 71 12.62 7.49 15.06
C SER A 71 12.17 7.98 13.69
N GLU A 72 11.08 7.43 13.15
CA GLU A 72 10.51 7.89 11.87
C GLU A 72 10.00 9.32 11.98
N TYR A 73 9.28 9.62 13.07
CA TYR A 73 8.76 10.96 13.31
C TYR A 73 9.89 11.99 13.43
N ASP A 74 10.90 11.71 14.26
CA ASP A 74 12.06 12.60 14.46
C ASP A 74 12.84 12.78 13.14
N ASN A 75 12.97 11.73 12.32
CA ASN A 75 13.60 11.81 11.00
C ASN A 75 12.81 12.71 10.03
N MET A 76 11.49 12.55 10.02
CA MET A 76 10.59 13.31 9.16
C MET A 76 10.58 14.79 9.52
N VAL A 77 10.40 15.16 10.79
CA VAL A 77 10.36 16.58 11.23
C VAL A 77 11.72 17.27 11.16
N GLY A 78 12.82 16.50 11.22
CA GLY A 78 14.18 17.02 11.03
C GLY A 78 14.58 17.22 9.57
N SER A 79 13.77 16.77 8.62
CA SER A 79 14.05 16.87 7.18
C SER A 79 13.78 18.27 6.64
N LEU A 80 14.55 18.72 5.65
CA LEU A 80 14.22 19.88 4.82
C LEU A 80 12.98 19.62 3.92
N HIS A 81 12.64 18.35 3.74
CA HIS A 81 11.59 17.84 2.87
C HIS A 81 10.55 17.02 3.67
N VAL A 82 9.96 17.64 4.69
CA VAL A 82 9.08 16.96 5.66
C VAL A 82 7.91 16.23 4.99
N GLN A 83 7.24 16.86 4.02
CA GLN A 83 6.10 16.27 3.32
C GLN A 83 6.52 15.05 2.48
N GLU A 84 7.64 15.13 1.78
CA GLU A 84 8.16 14.01 0.99
C GLU A 84 8.50 12.82 1.90
N LYS A 85 9.14 13.08 3.05
CA LYS A 85 9.44 12.05 4.05
C LYS A 85 8.19 11.45 4.70
N PHE A 86 7.17 12.26 4.93
CA PHE A 86 5.86 11.78 5.39
C PHE A 86 5.30 10.74 4.41
N PHE A 87 5.16 11.11 3.13
CA PHE A 87 4.57 10.23 2.13
C PHE A 87 5.45 9.00 1.84
N GLU A 88 6.78 9.10 1.99
CA GLU A 88 7.68 7.96 1.93
C GLU A 88 7.37 6.93 3.03
N PHE A 89 7.31 7.34 4.31
CA PHE A 89 6.97 6.41 5.39
C PHE A 89 5.51 5.95 5.32
N TRP A 90 4.59 6.85 4.98
CA TRP A 90 3.17 6.54 4.87
C TRP A 90 2.89 5.46 3.84
N THR A 91 3.39 5.63 2.61
CA THR A 91 3.19 4.67 1.52
C THR A 91 3.85 3.31 1.81
N GLN A 92 4.99 3.30 2.49
CA GLN A 92 5.63 2.05 2.96
C GLN A 92 4.73 1.30 3.95
N LYS A 93 4.21 2.00 4.96
CA LYS A 93 3.33 1.42 5.98
C LYS A 93 2.02 0.90 5.37
N GLU A 94 1.37 1.68 4.52
CA GLU A 94 0.14 1.27 3.80
C GLU A 94 0.39 0.07 2.88
N ALA A 95 1.52 0.04 2.16
CA ALA A 95 1.87 -1.12 1.33
C ALA A 95 2.03 -2.39 2.17
N VAL A 96 2.65 -2.31 3.36
CA VAL A 96 2.77 -3.44 4.28
C VAL A 96 1.40 -3.88 4.81
N LEU A 97 0.55 -2.95 5.25
CA LEU A 97 -0.81 -3.28 5.70
C LEU A 97 -1.64 -3.95 4.59
N LYS A 98 -1.54 -3.46 3.36
CA LYS A 98 -2.18 -4.05 2.18
C LYS A 98 -1.66 -5.45 1.89
N ALA A 99 -0.38 -5.73 2.14
CA ALA A 99 0.17 -7.08 2.01
C ALA A 99 -0.48 -8.05 3.00
N TYR A 100 -0.60 -7.65 4.27
CA TYR A 100 -1.26 -8.45 5.31
C TYR A 100 -2.78 -8.55 5.17
N GLY A 101 -3.42 -7.59 4.50
CA GLY A 101 -4.87 -7.56 4.32
C GLY A 101 -5.66 -7.15 5.56
N THR A 102 -5.01 -6.58 6.57
CA THR A 102 -5.62 -6.19 7.85
C THR A 102 -6.27 -4.81 7.83
N GLY A 103 -5.99 -3.99 6.81
CA GLY A 103 -6.31 -2.56 6.78
C GLY A 103 -5.67 -1.81 7.95
N LEU A 104 -6.20 -0.63 8.29
CA LEU A 104 -5.73 0.24 9.39
C LEU A 104 -6.01 -0.32 10.81
N ASN A 105 -6.43 -1.59 10.95
CA ASN A 105 -6.74 -2.19 12.24
C ASN A 105 -5.48 -2.59 13.05
N VAL A 106 -4.28 -2.34 12.52
CA VAL A 106 -2.99 -2.60 13.18
C VAL A 106 -2.34 -1.26 13.54
N ALA A 107 -1.74 -1.19 14.73
CA ALA A 107 -1.02 -0.01 15.18
C ALA A 107 0.20 0.24 14.26
N LEU A 108 0.13 1.33 13.49
CA LEU A 108 1.12 1.68 12.46
C LEU A 108 2.51 2.02 13.02
N ASP A 109 2.62 2.37 14.30
CA ASP A 109 3.89 2.64 14.98
C ASP A 109 4.75 1.39 15.24
N SER A 110 4.15 0.21 15.13
CA SER A 110 4.80 -1.10 15.32
C SER A 110 5.30 -1.75 14.02
N ILE A 111 5.03 -1.10 12.88
CA ILE A 111 5.46 -1.50 11.53
C ILE A 111 6.70 -0.69 11.16
#